data_AF-A0A529Y901-F1
#
_entry.id   AF-A0A529Y901-F1
#
_cell.length_a   1.000
_cell.length_b   1.000
_cell.length_c   1.000
_cell.angle_alpha   90.00
_cell.angle_beta   90.00
_cell.angle_gamma   90.00
#
_symmetry.space_group_name_H-M   'P 1'
#
loop_
_entity.id
_entity.type
_entity.pdbx_description
1 polymer ?
#
loop_
_entity_poly.entity_id
_entity_poly.type
_entity_poly.pdbx_seq_one_letter_code
_entity_poly.pdbx_strand_id
1 'polypeptide(L)'
;MTDWPILSLVTFLPLVGVLFILPISDDSENARRNIRGIALATTTFTFLVSLFIWKGFDNSQAGFQFVEKYAWLDSGISYHMGVDGISMLFVILTTFLMPLSILASWEAIEKRVKAYMIAFLILETLMIGVFCALDIVLFYVFFEAGLIPMFIIIGVWGGKRRVYASFKFFLYTLAGSVLMLLAIMAMFFQSGTTDIPTLLTHQFPANMQTWLWLAFFASFAVKMPMWPVHTWLPDAHVEAPTAGSVILAAILLKMGGYGFLRFSL
;
A
#
# COMPACT_ATOMS: atom_id res chain seq x y z
N MET A 1 8.13 -25.23 10.76
CA MET A 1 7.33 -24.06 10.32
C MET A 1 7.29 -23.13 11.51
N THR A 2 7.97 -22.01 11.47
CA THR A 2 7.94 -21.05 12.58
C THR A 2 6.55 -20.42 12.61
N ASP A 3 5.79 -20.61 13.69
CA ASP A 3 4.49 -19.97 13.99
C ASP A 3 4.61 -18.43 14.18
N TRP A 4 5.62 -17.82 13.57
CA TRP A 4 5.93 -16.42 13.72
C TRP A 4 5.15 -15.61 12.68
N PRO A 5 4.30 -14.64 13.10
CA PRO A 5 3.52 -13.81 12.18
C PRO A 5 4.40 -12.75 11.51
N ILE A 6 5.26 -13.21 10.59
CA ILE A 6 6.28 -12.39 9.93
C ILE A 6 5.68 -11.32 9.02
N LEU A 7 4.56 -11.61 8.33
CA LEU A 7 3.91 -10.65 7.45
C LEU A 7 3.25 -9.54 8.26
N SER A 8 2.54 -9.89 9.34
CA SER A 8 2.02 -8.88 10.28
C SER A 8 3.16 -8.03 10.85
N LEU A 9 4.27 -8.66 11.26
CA LEU A 9 5.42 -7.96 11.80
C LEU A 9 5.98 -6.95 10.78
N VAL A 10 6.33 -7.40 9.57
CA VAL A 10 6.90 -6.52 8.53
C VAL A 10 5.92 -5.41 8.14
N THR A 11 4.62 -5.72 8.07
CA THR A 11 3.59 -4.75 7.71
C THR A 11 3.47 -3.65 8.76
N PHE A 12 3.40 -3.98 10.04
CA PHE A 12 3.10 -3.00 11.10
C PHE A 12 4.33 -2.44 11.83
N LEU A 13 5.53 -2.97 11.58
CA LEU A 13 6.76 -2.45 12.19
C LEU A 13 6.99 -0.95 11.94
N PRO A 14 6.69 -0.37 10.76
CA PRO A 14 6.79 1.07 10.56
C PRO A 14 5.95 1.89 11.54
N LEU A 15 4.80 1.38 12.01
CA LEU A 15 3.96 2.04 13.01
C LEU A 15 4.64 2.11 14.38
N VAL A 16 5.53 1.18 14.71
CA VAL A 16 6.34 1.27 15.93
C VAL A 16 7.26 2.51 15.87
N GLY A 17 7.82 2.80 14.70
CA GLY A 17 8.57 4.05 14.47
C GLY A 17 7.70 5.30 14.66
N VAL A 18 6.43 5.25 14.21
CA VAL A 18 5.46 6.33 14.46
C VAL A 18 5.26 6.54 15.97
N LEU A 19 5.08 5.48 16.74
CA LEU A 19 4.91 5.56 18.20
C LEU A 19 6.12 6.22 18.89
N PHE A 20 7.34 5.99 18.40
CA PHE A 20 8.54 6.65 18.92
C PHE A 20 8.66 8.13 18.49
N ILE A 21 8.14 8.50 17.32
CA ILE A 21 8.17 9.88 16.82
C ILE A 21 7.07 10.75 17.45
N LEU A 22 5.90 10.19 17.72
CA LEU A 22 4.73 10.92 18.27
C LEU A 22 4.99 11.73 19.55
N PRO A 23 5.70 11.24 20.59
CA PRO A 23 5.94 12.00 21.81
C PRO A 23 6.92 13.16 21.66
N ILE A 24 7.69 13.23 20.56
CA ILE A 24 8.64 14.31 20.33
C ILE A 24 7.85 15.59 19.94
N SER A 25 7.67 16.50 20.90
CA SER A 25 6.97 17.77 20.70
C SER A 25 7.89 18.93 20.31
N ASP A 26 9.20 18.77 20.51
CA ASP A 26 10.21 19.76 20.16
C ASP A 26 10.46 19.83 18.64
N ASP A 27 10.74 21.02 18.13
CA ASP A 27 11.07 21.29 16.71
C ASP A 27 12.50 21.83 16.54
N SER A 28 13.34 21.71 17.58
CA SER A 28 14.78 21.98 17.49
C SER A 28 15.47 21.13 16.42
N GLU A 29 16.64 21.59 15.96
CA GLU A 29 17.43 20.86 14.97
C GLU A 29 17.78 19.43 15.42
N ASN A 30 18.10 19.27 16.71
CA ASN A 30 18.36 17.96 17.33
C ASN A 30 17.10 17.08 17.31
N ALA A 31 15.93 17.62 17.63
CA ALA A 31 14.67 16.89 17.56
C ALA A 31 14.37 16.43 16.12
N ARG A 32 14.54 17.30 15.12
CA ARG A 32 14.37 16.94 13.70
C ARG A 32 15.35 15.84 13.27
N ARG A 33 16.62 15.92 13.70
CA ARG A 33 17.62 14.86 13.44
C ARG A 33 17.21 13.53 14.05
N ASN A 34 16.74 13.54 15.30
CA ASN A 34 16.28 12.33 15.98
C ASN A 34 15.06 11.71 15.28
N ILE A 35 14.09 12.52 14.87
CA ILE A 35 12.91 12.07 14.13
C ILE A 35 13.32 11.37 12.82
N ARG A 36 14.21 11.98 12.03
CA ARG A 36 14.71 11.37 10.80
C ARG A 36 15.50 10.09 11.08
N GLY A 37 16.32 10.08 12.15
CA GLY A 37 17.06 8.90 12.59
C GLY A 37 16.16 7.74 12.98
N ILE A 38 15.08 8.00 13.73
CA ILE A 38 14.07 6.98 14.10
C ILE A 38 13.39 6.44 12.85
N ALA A 39 12.96 7.31 11.92
CA ALA A 39 12.33 6.87 10.67
C ALA A 39 13.28 6.02 9.82
N LEU A 40 14.54 6.44 9.66
CA LEU A 40 15.55 5.71 8.93
C LEU A 40 15.86 4.34 9.57
N ALA A 41 16.05 4.31 10.89
CA ALA A 41 16.29 3.08 11.62
C ALA A 41 15.11 2.12 11.50
N THR A 42 13.88 2.62 11.61
CA THR A 42 12.66 1.82 11.49
C THR A 42 12.54 1.22 10.09
N THR A 43 12.61 2.04 9.03
CA THR A 43 12.51 1.56 7.64
C THR A 43 13.65 0.58 7.29
N THR A 44 14.87 0.84 7.76
CA THR A 44 16.01 -0.07 7.55
C THR A 44 15.78 -1.39 8.26
N PHE A 45 15.25 -1.36 9.49
CA PHE A 45 14.93 -2.57 10.22
C PHE A 45 13.78 -3.34 9.54
N THR A 46 12.73 -2.67 9.06
CA THR A 46 11.65 -3.29 8.27
C THR A 46 12.22 -4.02 7.06
N PHE A 47 13.16 -3.40 6.33
CA PHE A 47 13.85 -4.03 5.21
C PHE A 47 14.66 -5.26 5.63
N LEU A 48 15.45 -5.17 6.69
CA LEU A 48 16.21 -6.33 7.17
C LEU A 48 15.30 -7.49 7.60
N VAL A 49 14.16 -7.18 8.22
CA VAL A 49 13.17 -8.22 8.60
C VAL A 49 12.50 -8.80 7.36
N SER A 50 12.19 -7.99 6.34
CA SER A 50 11.56 -8.49 5.11
C SER A 50 12.47 -9.47 4.35
N LEU A 51 13.79 -9.37 4.45
CA LEU A 51 14.72 -10.35 3.87
C LEU A 51 14.55 -11.78 4.42
N PHE A 52 14.01 -11.95 5.63
CA PHE A 52 13.68 -13.29 6.13
C PHE A 52 12.51 -13.92 5.37
N ILE A 53 11.57 -13.12 4.85
CA ILE A 53 10.51 -13.59 3.95
C ILE A 53 11.14 -14.15 2.68
N TRP A 54 12.07 -13.40 2.06
CA TRP A 54 12.74 -13.85 0.84
C TRP A 54 13.56 -15.12 1.08
N LYS A 55 14.36 -15.17 2.15
CA LYS A 55 15.18 -16.34 2.48
C LYS A 55 14.34 -17.59 2.79
N GLY A 56 13.18 -17.40 3.42
CA GLY A 56 12.28 -18.50 3.78
C GLY A 56 11.30 -18.91 2.68
N PHE A 57 11.24 -18.19 1.56
CA PHE A 57 10.31 -18.47 0.47
C PHE A 57 10.76 -19.69 -0.34
N ASP A 58 9.87 -20.68 -0.47
CA ASP A 58 10.14 -21.91 -1.23
C ASP A 58 9.66 -21.75 -2.68
N ASN A 59 10.60 -21.55 -3.61
CA ASN A 59 10.27 -21.40 -5.04
C ASN A 59 9.74 -22.69 -5.70
N SER A 60 9.82 -23.84 -5.03
CA SER A 60 9.29 -25.10 -5.56
C SER A 60 7.80 -25.29 -5.29
N GLN A 61 7.23 -24.52 -4.35
CA GLN A 61 5.82 -24.61 -3.97
C GLN A 61 4.99 -23.50 -4.62
N ALA A 62 3.99 -23.90 -5.40
CA ALA A 62 2.99 -22.98 -5.92
C ALA A 62 1.98 -22.59 -4.83
N GLY A 63 1.52 -21.33 -4.86
CA GLY A 63 0.50 -20.82 -3.96
C GLY A 63 1.02 -19.82 -2.92
N PHE A 64 0.20 -19.57 -1.89
CA PHE A 64 0.50 -18.60 -0.84
C PHE A 64 1.32 -19.21 0.28
N GLN A 65 2.36 -18.50 0.70
CA GLN A 65 3.26 -18.84 1.79
C GLN A 65 3.18 -17.78 2.89
N PHE A 66 3.70 -18.12 4.08
CA PHE A 66 3.63 -17.27 5.27
C PHE A 66 2.19 -16.83 5.59
N VAL A 67 1.24 -17.76 5.47
CA VAL A 67 -0.19 -17.47 5.62
C VAL A 67 -0.52 -17.20 7.08
N GLU A 68 -1.14 -16.04 7.33
CA GLU A 68 -1.64 -15.62 8.63
C GLU A 68 -3.13 -15.33 8.49
N LYS A 69 -3.98 -16.11 9.18
CA LYS A 69 -5.43 -16.00 9.05
C LYS A 69 -6.10 -15.91 10.41
N TYR A 70 -6.76 -14.80 10.67
CA TYR A 70 -7.53 -14.53 11.88
C TYR A 70 -8.92 -14.02 11.51
N ALA A 71 -9.94 -14.40 12.28
CA ALA A 71 -11.26 -13.79 12.15
C ALA A 71 -11.17 -12.29 12.49
N TRP A 72 -11.72 -11.43 11.63
CA TRP A 72 -11.73 -9.98 11.87
C TRP A 72 -13.14 -9.47 12.13
N LEU A 73 -14.09 -9.82 11.26
CA LEU A 73 -15.51 -9.58 11.46
C LEU A 73 -16.23 -10.93 11.39
N ASP A 74 -17.18 -11.17 12.28
CA ASP A 74 -17.95 -12.43 12.39
C ASP A 74 -18.90 -12.71 11.19
N SER A 75 -18.63 -12.08 10.04
CA SER A 75 -19.46 -12.08 8.83
C SER A 75 -18.71 -12.64 7.62
N GLY A 76 -17.69 -13.48 7.77
CA GLY A 76 -16.93 -14.04 6.63
C GLY A 76 -15.85 -13.11 6.05
N ILE A 77 -15.49 -12.06 6.79
CA ILE A 77 -14.34 -11.17 6.52
C ILE A 77 -13.23 -11.49 7.51
N SER A 78 -12.03 -11.71 6.99
CA SER A 78 -10.89 -12.15 7.80
C SER A 78 -9.68 -11.25 7.63
N TYR A 79 -8.86 -11.18 8.67
CA TYR A 79 -7.48 -10.75 8.52
C TYR A 79 -6.71 -11.93 7.92
N HIS A 80 -6.65 -11.98 6.60
CA HIS A 80 -5.93 -13.02 5.87
C HIS A 80 -4.77 -12.38 5.10
N MET A 81 -3.56 -12.72 5.50
CA MET A 81 -2.32 -12.29 4.88
C MET A 81 -1.58 -13.51 4.32
N GLY A 82 -0.85 -13.32 3.24
CA GLY A 82 0.01 -14.32 2.63
C GLY A 82 0.71 -13.74 1.41
N VAL A 83 1.83 -14.35 1.01
CA VAL A 83 2.60 -13.90 -0.15
C VAL A 83 2.82 -15.06 -1.13
N ASP A 84 2.70 -14.78 -2.41
CA ASP A 84 3.20 -15.64 -3.48
C ASP A 84 4.49 -15.05 -4.08
N GLY A 85 4.97 -15.63 -5.19
CA GLY A 85 6.21 -15.18 -5.84
C GLY A 85 6.17 -13.72 -6.32
N ILE A 86 5.00 -13.18 -6.67
CA ILE A 86 4.85 -11.80 -7.13
C ILE A 86 4.75 -10.86 -5.93
N SER A 87 3.89 -11.17 -4.97
CA SER A 87 3.71 -10.40 -3.73
C SER A 87 5.03 -10.24 -2.97
N MET A 88 5.79 -11.33 -2.83
CA MET A 88 7.07 -11.32 -2.11
C MET A 88 8.03 -10.29 -2.70
N LEU A 89 8.20 -10.26 -4.02
CA LEU A 89 9.10 -9.31 -4.68
C LEU A 89 8.67 -7.85 -4.46
N PHE A 90 7.36 -7.57 -4.46
CA PHE A 90 6.86 -6.23 -4.18
C PHE A 90 7.03 -5.82 -2.71
N VAL A 91 6.91 -6.74 -1.76
CA VAL A 91 7.23 -6.47 -0.34
C VAL A 91 8.70 -6.11 -0.17
N ILE A 92 9.61 -6.88 -0.79
CA ILE A 92 11.05 -6.58 -0.76
C ILE A 92 11.36 -5.25 -1.43
N LEU A 93 10.79 -4.98 -2.61
CA LEU A 93 10.98 -3.71 -3.31
C LEU A 93 10.49 -2.52 -2.49
N THR A 94 9.32 -2.64 -1.85
CA THR A 94 8.73 -1.58 -1.02
C THR A 94 9.64 -1.26 0.16
N THR A 95 10.01 -2.29 0.92
CA THR A 95 10.87 -2.12 2.10
C THR A 95 12.28 -1.67 1.74
N PHE A 96 12.81 -2.05 0.58
CA PHE A 96 14.12 -1.58 0.08
C PHE A 96 14.13 -0.08 -0.26
N LEU A 97 13.06 0.43 -0.88
CA LEU A 97 13.00 1.83 -1.32
C LEU A 97 12.69 2.81 -0.19
N MET A 98 12.10 2.35 0.91
CA MET A 98 11.71 3.23 2.01
C MET A 98 12.90 3.89 2.71
N PRO A 99 13.96 3.18 3.13
CA PRO A 99 15.17 3.81 3.68
C PRO A 99 15.79 4.84 2.73
N LEU A 100 15.85 4.52 1.43
CA LEU A 100 16.37 5.43 0.40
C LEU A 100 15.51 6.68 0.27
N SER A 101 14.20 6.54 0.38
CA SER A 101 13.25 7.66 0.35
C SER A 101 13.40 8.57 1.57
N ILE A 102 13.62 7.99 2.77
CA ILE A 102 13.93 8.77 3.97
C ILE A 102 15.25 9.52 3.81
N LEU A 103 16.32 8.87 3.33
CA LEU A 103 17.61 9.50 3.06
C LEU A 103 17.52 10.62 2.03
N ALA A 104 16.80 10.41 0.92
CA ALA A 104 16.61 11.42 -0.12
C ALA A 104 15.85 12.66 0.38
N SER A 105 15.06 12.52 1.45
CA SER A 105 14.31 13.62 2.06
C SER A 105 15.07 14.39 3.14
N TRP A 106 16.29 13.97 3.48
CA TRP A 106 17.00 14.43 4.68
C TRP A 106 17.25 15.94 4.70
N GLU A 107 17.73 16.49 3.58
CA GLU A 107 17.97 17.93 3.40
C GLU A 107 16.80 18.62 2.70
N ALA A 108 16.06 17.91 1.85
CA ALA A 108 14.96 18.50 1.07
C ALA A 108 13.75 18.92 1.92
N ILE A 109 13.53 18.29 3.07
CA ILE A 109 12.37 18.53 3.93
C ILE A 109 12.80 19.22 5.23
N GLU A 110 12.58 20.53 5.31
CA GLU A 110 12.92 21.34 6.49
C GLU A 110 11.71 21.68 7.38
N LYS A 111 10.51 21.68 6.80
CA LYS A 111 9.27 22.08 7.50
C LYS A 111 8.43 20.87 7.84
N ARG A 112 7.84 20.86 9.04
CA ARG A 112 6.93 19.79 9.51
C ARG A 112 7.53 18.38 9.38
N VAL A 113 8.83 18.24 9.64
CA VAL A 113 9.60 16.98 9.46
C VAL A 113 8.91 15.80 10.16
N LYS A 114 8.39 16.02 11.39
CA LYS A 114 7.62 15.03 12.14
C LYS A 114 6.47 14.44 11.33
N ALA A 115 5.59 15.29 10.80
CA ALA A 115 4.42 14.85 10.05
C ALA A 115 4.81 14.16 8.74
N TYR A 116 5.89 14.60 8.09
CA TYR A 116 6.40 13.97 6.87
C TYR A 116 6.88 12.54 7.14
N MET A 117 7.71 12.34 8.16
CA MET A 117 8.25 11.02 8.51
C MET A 117 7.13 10.08 8.96
N ILE A 118 6.16 10.56 9.74
CA ILE A 118 4.98 9.77 10.10
C ILE A 118 4.19 9.36 8.86
N ALA A 119 3.96 10.29 7.91
CA ALA A 119 3.23 9.98 6.69
C ALA A 119 3.92 8.88 5.85
N PHE A 120 5.26 8.92 5.76
CA PHE A 120 6.03 7.88 5.06
C PHE A 120 5.97 6.51 5.75
N LEU A 121 6.08 6.46 7.09
CA LEU A 121 5.98 5.20 7.83
C LEU A 121 4.56 4.58 7.75
N ILE A 122 3.52 5.42 7.81
CA ILE A 122 2.15 4.96 7.58
C ILE A 122 1.99 4.48 6.13
N LEU A 123 2.53 5.22 5.16
CA LEU A 123 2.47 4.82 3.75
C LEU A 123 3.15 3.47 3.52
N GLU A 124 4.32 3.23 4.12
CA GLU A 124 5.02 1.94 4.05
C GLU A 124 4.16 0.79 4.57
N THR A 125 3.54 0.97 5.75
CA THR A 125 2.62 -0.02 6.35
C THR A 125 1.52 -0.41 5.36
N LEU A 126 0.89 0.61 4.76
CA LEU A 126 -0.25 0.42 3.88
C LEU A 126 0.17 -0.24 2.55
N MET A 127 1.30 0.18 1.97
CA MET A 127 1.83 -0.42 0.74
C MET A 127 2.19 -1.90 0.92
N ILE A 128 2.85 -2.25 2.03
CA ILE A 128 3.15 -3.67 2.34
C ILE A 128 1.85 -4.45 2.51
N GLY A 129 0.87 -3.89 3.23
CA GLY A 129 -0.45 -4.50 3.44
C GLY A 129 -1.17 -4.85 2.13
N VAL A 130 -1.09 -4.00 1.10
CA VAL A 130 -1.67 -4.27 -0.22
C VAL A 130 -1.12 -5.56 -0.85
N PHE A 131 0.19 -5.77 -0.78
CA PHE A 131 0.82 -6.94 -1.41
C PHE A 131 0.64 -8.23 -0.61
N CYS A 132 0.41 -8.12 0.69
CA CYS A 132 0.21 -9.26 1.58
C CYS A 132 -1.27 -9.67 1.74
N ALA A 133 -2.23 -8.80 1.44
CA ALA A 133 -3.64 -9.08 1.70
C ALA A 133 -4.20 -10.21 0.78
N LEU A 134 -4.76 -11.24 1.43
CA LEU A 134 -5.49 -12.36 0.83
C LEU A 134 -7.00 -12.33 1.13
N ASP A 135 -7.48 -11.26 1.74
CA ASP A 135 -8.90 -10.92 1.85
C ASP A 135 -9.16 -9.65 1.03
N ILE A 136 -10.18 -9.65 0.18
CA ILE A 136 -10.41 -8.57 -0.79
C ILE A 136 -10.86 -7.27 -0.12
N VAL A 137 -11.54 -7.34 1.03
CA VAL A 137 -11.88 -6.15 1.82
C VAL A 137 -10.63 -5.62 2.51
N LEU A 138 -9.80 -6.49 3.09
CA LEU A 138 -8.53 -6.07 3.66
C LEU A 138 -7.61 -5.42 2.61
N PHE A 139 -7.54 -6.01 1.42
CA PHE A 139 -6.83 -5.45 0.26
C PHE A 139 -7.37 -4.04 -0.07
N TYR A 140 -8.68 -3.89 -0.18
CA TYR A 140 -9.31 -2.60 -0.46
C TYR A 140 -8.96 -1.54 0.59
N VAL A 141 -9.02 -1.90 1.87
CA VAL A 141 -8.69 -1.01 3.00
C VAL A 141 -7.25 -0.52 2.88
N PHE A 142 -6.27 -1.40 2.70
CA PHE A 142 -4.87 -0.99 2.52
C PHE A 142 -4.68 -0.15 1.25
N PHE A 143 -5.31 -0.56 0.15
CA PHE A 143 -5.18 0.05 -1.16
C PHE A 143 -5.70 1.50 -1.18
N GLU A 144 -6.82 1.76 -0.52
CA GLU A 144 -7.43 3.09 -0.42
C GLU A 144 -6.84 3.93 0.71
N ALA A 145 -6.58 3.33 1.87
CA ALA A 145 -5.94 4.05 2.97
C ALA A 145 -4.58 4.61 2.55
N GLY A 146 -3.83 3.90 1.68
CA GLY A 146 -2.55 4.37 1.15
C GLY A 146 -2.65 5.70 0.39
N LEU A 147 -3.82 6.07 -0.12
CA LEU A 147 -4.04 7.36 -0.78
C LEU A 147 -3.97 8.52 0.21
N ILE A 148 -4.33 8.32 1.48
CA ILE A 148 -4.40 9.40 2.48
C ILE A 148 -3.01 9.97 2.78
N PRO A 149 -1.99 9.16 3.18
CA PRO A 149 -0.65 9.70 3.36
C PRO A 149 -0.09 10.32 2.09
N MET A 150 -0.33 9.73 0.92
CA MET A 150 0.18 10.26 -0.34
C MET A 150 -0.45 11.62 -0.69
N PHE A 151 -1.76 11.76 -0.50
CA PHE A 151 -2.47 13.02 -0.65
C PHE A 151 -1.86 14.12 0.23
N ILE A 152 -1.56 13.82 1.49
CA ILE A 152 -0.95 14.75 2.43
C ILE A 152 0.50 15.06 2.01
N ILE A 153 1.29 14.06 1.61
CA ILE A 153 2.68 14.22 1.15
C ILE A 153 2.75 15.22 0.00
N ILE A 154 1.91 15.05 -1.03
CA ILE A 154 1.83 15.99 -2.16
C ILE A 154 1.31 17.35 -1.67
N GLY A 155 0.15 17.38 -1.00
CA GLY A 155 -0.54 18.63 -0.68
C GLY A 155 0.23 19.57 0.26
N VAL A 156 1.04 19.03 1.17
CA VAL A 156 1.77 19.81 2.19
C VAL A 156 3.21 20.10 1.78
N TRP A 157 3.92 19.15 1.17
CA TRP A 157 5.36 19.27 0.83
C TRP A 157 5.65 19.34 -0.67
N GLY A 158 4.62 19.31 -1.51
CA GLY A 158 4.78 19.47 -2.94
C GLY A 158 5.13 20.89 -3.41
N GLY A 159 5.22 21.04 -4.72
CA GLY A 159 5.55 22.27 -5.44
C GLY A 159 4.46 23.34 -5.45
N LYS A 160 4.48 24.20 -6.49
CA LYS A 160 3.62 25.39 -6.56
C LYS A 160 2.14 25.05 -6.71
N ARG A 161 1.80 24.01 -7.48
CA ARG A 161 0.40 23.59 -7.74
C ARG A 161 0.02 22.35 -6.95
N ARG A 162 0.73 22.09 -5.85
CA ARG A 162 0.55 20.91 -4.99
C ARG A 162 -0.88 20.63 -4.55
N VAL A 163 -1.68 21.66 -4.26
CA VAL A 163 -3.09 21.50 -3.84
C VAL A 163 -3.92 20.96 -5.00
N TYR A 164 -3.80 21.57 -6.19
CA TYR A 164 -4.48 21.09 -7.39
C TYR A 164 -4.07 19.64 -7.71
N ALA A 165 -2.76 19.35 -7.69
CA ALA A 165 -2.24 18.02 -7.98
C ALA A 165 -2.70 16.97 -6.96
N SER A 166 -2.69 17.29 -5.65
CA SER A 166 -3.11 16.35 -4.62
C SER A 166 -4.61 16.03 -4.72
N PHE A 167 -5.47 17.03 -4.92
CA PHE A 167 -6.91 16.80 -5.11
C PHE A 167 -7.20 16.04 -6.41
N LYS A 168 -6.53 16.39 -7.51
CA LYS A 168 -6.68 15.66 -8.78
C LYS A 168 -6.29 14.20 -8.64
N PHE A 169 -5.12 13.92 -8.03
CA PHE A 169 -4.68 12.56 -7.71
C PHE A 169 -5.75 11.81 -6.91
N PHE A 170 -6.15 12.36 -5.76
CA PHE A 170 -7.06 11.70 -4.83
C PHE A 170 -8.43 11.44 -5.45
N LEU A 171 -9.03 12.43 -6.13
CA LEU A 171 -10.36 12.29 -6.73
C LEU A 171 -10.37 11.32 -7.91
N TYR A 172 -9.33 11.32 -8.74
CA TYR A 172 -9.21 10.34 -9.82
C TYR A 172 -9.17 8.92 -9.25
N THR A 173 -8.24 8.66 -8.32
CA THR A 173 -8.06 7.32 -7.76
C THR A 173 -9.29 6.85 -6.98
N LEU A 174 -9.92 7.75 -6.23
CA LEU A 174 -11.13 7.45 -5.45
C LEU A 174 -12.33 7.14 -6.35
N ALA A 175 -12.50 7.88 -7.46
CA ALA A 175 -13.62 7.65 -8.37
C ALA A 175 -13.60 6.23 -8.94
N GLY A 176 -12.42 5.72 -9.32
CA GLY A 176 -12.28 4.33 -9.76
C GLY A 176 -12.47 3.32 -8.63
N SER A 177 -11.93 3.58 -7.44
CA SER A 177 -12.00 2.64 -6.32
C SER A 177 -13.39 2.48 -5.72
N VAL A 178 -14.26 3.49 -5.77
CA VAL A 178 -15.65 3.35 -5.31
C VAL A 178 -16.40 2.30 -6.13
N LEU A 179 -16.13 2.20 -7.43
CA LEU A 179 -16.73 1.14 -8.27
C LEU A 179 -16.25 -0.25 -7.84
N MET A 180 -14.94 -0.40 -7.56
CA MET A 180 -14.38 -1.63 -7.02
C MET A 180 -15.02 -2.02 -5.68
N LEU A 181 -15.32 -1.05 -4.80
CA LEU A 181 -16.02 -1.33 -3.55
C LEU A 181 -17.42 -1.93 -3.78
N LEU A 182 -18.18 -1.38 -4.73
CA LEU A 182 -19.50 -1.93 -5.09
C LEU A 182 -19.39 -3.37 -5.61
N ALA A 183 -18.35 -3.67 -6.40
CA ALA A 183 -18.09 -5.02 -6.88
C ALA A 183 -17.73 -5.97 -5.73
N ILE A 184 -16.88 -5.54 -4.78
CA ILE A 184 -16.54 -6.32 -3.59
C ILE A 184 -17.78 -6.62 -2.76
N MET A 185 -18.66 -5.63 -2.55
CA MET A 185 -19.93 -5.84 -1.83
C MET A 185 -20.82 -6.86 -2.55
N ALA A 186 -20.95 -6.75 -3.86
CA ALA A 186 -21.74 -7.69 -4.65
C ALA A 186 -21.17 -9.12 -4.59
N MET A 187 -19.83 -9.27 -4.70
CA MET A 187 -19.15 -10.56 -4.55
C MET A 187 -19.38 -11.16 -3.17
N PHE A 188 -19.30 -10.35 -2.12
CA PHE A 188 -19.54 -10.77 -0.75
C PHE A 188 -20.99 -11.26 -0.55
N PHE A 189 -21.99 -10.52 -1.03
CA PHE A 189 -23.40 -10.93 -0.92
C PHE A 189 -23.71 -12.23 -1.68
N GLN A 190 -22.99 -12.51 -2.77
CA GLN A 190 -23.17 -13.72 -3.56
C GLN A 190 -22.41 -14.94 -2.99
N SER A 191 -21.20 -14.74 -2.47
CA SER A 191 -20.31 -15.83 -2.04
C SER A 191 -20.28 -16.07 -0.53
N GLY A 192 -20.71 -15.09 0.27
CA GLY A 192 -20.66 -15.14 1.73
C GLY A 192 -19.26 -14.96 2.33
N THR A 193 -18.24 -14.64 1.53
CA THR A 193 -16.86 -14.45 2.01
C THR A 193 -16.10 -13.42 1.16
N THR A 194 -15.03 -12.87 1.74
CA THR A 194 -14.09 -11.97 1.05
C THR A 194 -12.70 -12.60 0.88
N ASP A 195 -12.56 -13.88 1.24
CA ASP A 195 -11.32 -14.64 1.15
C ASP A 195 -10.92 -14.92 -0.30
N ILE A 196 -9.80 -14.37 -0.75
CA ILE A 196 -9.33 -14.45 -2.14
C ILE A 196 -9.13 -15.90 -2.59
N PRO A 197 -8.42 -16.78 -1.86
CA PRO A 197 -8.28 -18.19 -2.26
C PRO A 197 -9.62 -18.89 -2.49
N THR A 198 -10.61 -18.60 -1.66
CA THR A 198 -11.96 -19.15 -1.81
C THR A 198 -12.67 -18.55 -3.03
N LEU A 199 -12.61 -17.23 -3.20
CA LEU A 199 -13.23 -16.49 -4.31
C LEU A 199 -12.68 -16.93 -5.68
N LEU A 200 -11.40 -17.29 -5.78
CA LEU A 200 -10.78 -17.80 -7.01
C LEU A 200 -11.44 -19.09 -7.53
N THR A 201 -12.04 -19.87 -6.63
CA THR A 201 -12.74 -21.12 -6.99
C THR A 201 -14.26 -20.94 -7.05
N HIS A 202 -14.78 -19.77 -6.66
CA HIS A 202 -16.20 -19.48 -6.66
C HIS A 202 -16.71 -19.16 -8.06
N GLN A 203 -17.80 -19.82 -8.47
CA GLN A 203 -18.41 -19.59 -9.79
C GLN A 203 -19.45 -18.48 -9.73
N PHE A 204 -19.03 -17.25 -10.04
CA PHE A 204 -19.94 -16.13 -10.21
C PHE A 204 -20.81 -16.31 -11.47
N PRO A 205 -22.10 -15.92 -11.44
CA PRO A 205 -22.96 -15.91 -12.63
C PRO A 205 -22.33 -15.14 -13.80
N ALA A 206 -22.38 -15.69 -15.01
CA ALA A 206 -21.70 -15.11 -16.18
C ALA A 206 -22.14 -13.67 -16.48
N ASN A 207 -23.40 -13.33 -16.25
CA ASN A 207 -23.93 -11.97 -16.40
C ASN A 207 -23.36 -10.98 -15.37
N MET A 208 -22.90 -11.45 -14.21
CA MET A 208 -22.29 -10.65 -13.16
C MET A 208 -20.79 -10.40 -13.43
N GLN A 209 -20.08 -11.39 -13.98
CA GLN A 209 -18.64 -11.33 -14.20
C GLN A 209 -18.21 -10.11 -15.00
N THR A 210 -18.92 -9.75 -16.08
CA THR A 210 -18.59 -8.57 -16.88
C THR A 210 -18.65 -7.28 -16.07
N TRP A 211 -19.65 -7.12 -15.19
CA TRP A 211 -19.81 -5.92 -14.37
C TRP A 211 -18.78 -5.86 -13.25
N LEU A 212 -18.48 -7.00 -12.61
CA LEU A 212 -17.40 -7.10 -11.63
C LEU A 212 -16.08 -6.72 -12.30
N TRP A 213 -15.77 -7.32 -13.44
CA TRP A 213 -14.54 -7.05 -14.17
C TRP A 213 -14.42 -5.57 -14.55
N LEU A 214 -15.49 -4.94 -15.08
CA LEU A 214 -15.48 -3.52 -15.41
C LEU A 214 -15.22 -2.62 -14.20
N ALA A 215 -15.79 -2.96 -13.03
CA ALA A 215 -15.61 -2.21 -11.80
C ALA A 215 -14.17 -2.32 -11.25
N PHE A 216 -13.59 -3.52 -11.23
CA PHE A 216 -12.17 -3.72 -10.87
C PHE A 216 -11.24 -3.07 -11.89
N PHE A 217 -11.52 -3.25 -13.18
CA PHE A 217 -10.79 -2.63 -14.28
C PHE A 217 -10.78 -1.11 -14.14
N ALA A 218 -11.92 -0.46 -13.84
CA ALA A 218 -11.98 0.98 -13.67
C ALA A 218 -11.07 1.48 -12.53
N SER A 219 -11.03 0.77 -11.40
CA SER A 219 -10.13 1.13 -10.28
C SER A 219 -8.66 0.96 -10.67
N PHE A 220 -8.30 -0.19 -11.22
CA PHE A 220 -6.90 -0.48 -11.56
C PHE A 220 -6.39 0.31 -12.75
N ALA A 221 -7.23 0.60 -13.76
CA ALA A 221 -6.87 1.41 -14.93
C ALA A 221 -6.65 2.89 -14.59
N VAL A 222 -7.24 3.41 -13.51
CA VAL A 222 -6.91 4.74 -13.02
C VAL A 222 -5.56 4.72 -12.30
N LYS A 223 -5.33 3.73 -11.42
CA LYS A 223 -4.12 3.67 -10.59
C LYS A 223 -2.87 3.25 -11.38
N MET A 224 -3.04 2.30 -12.31
CA MET A 224 -2.11 2.02 -13.40
C MET A 224 -2.56 2.90 -14.59
N PRO A 225 -1.91 4.03 -14.85
CA PRO A 225 -2.44 5.17 -15.61
C PRO A 225 -2.62 4.83 -17.08
N MET A 226 -3.73 4.16 -17.41
CA MET A 226 -4.07 3.75 -18.77
C MET A 226 -4.68 4.93 -19.54
N TRP A 227 -4.58 4.90 -20.86
CA TRP A 227 -5.39 5.79 -21.69
C TRP A 227 -6.87 5.38 -21.56
N PRO A 228 -7.82 6.32 -21.29
CA PRO A 228 -7.68 7.78 -21.23
C PRO A 228 -7.53 8.40 -19.82
N VAL A 229 -7.45 7.60 -18.74
CA VAL A 229 -7.53 8.02 -17.33
C VAL A 229 -6.15 8.25 -16.64
N HIS A 230 -5.15 8.72 -17.38
CA HIS A 230 -3.76 8.88 -16.92
C HIS A 230 -3.39 10.33 -16.54
N THR A 231 -4.27 11.30 -16.77
CA THR A 231 -3.91 12.74 -16.72
C THR A 231 -3.58 13.26 -15.31
N TRP A 232 -3.93 12.51 -14.26
CA TRP A 232 -3.54 12.85 -12.89
C TRP A 232 -2.03 12.61 -12.63
N LEU A 233 -1.43 11.65 -13.36
CA LEU A 233 -0.08 11.17 -13.11
C LEU A 233 1.00 12.25 -13.34
N PRO A 234 1.03 12.98 -14.48
CA PRO A 234 2.05 14.00 -14.70
C PRO A 234 2.00 15.11 -13.65
N ASP A 235 0.79 15.58 -13.28
CA ASP A 235 0.63 16.62 -12.27
C ASP A 235 1.09 16.13 -10.88
N ALA A 236 0.76 14.89 -10.51
CA ALA A 236 1.16 14.30 -9.25
C ALA A 236 2.70 14.15 -9.15
N HIS A 237 3.37 13.69 -10.21
CA HIS A 237 4.83 13.51 -10.21
C HIS A 237 5.59 14.83 -10.23
N VAL A 238 5.14 15.81 -11.02
CA VAL A 238 5.80 17.12 -11.12
C VAL A 238 5.71 17.88 -9.80
N GLU A 239 4.59 17.78 -9.10
CA GLU A 239 4.37 18.52 -7.87
C GLU A 239 4.78 17.74 -6.61
N ALA A 240 4.95 16.42 -6.63
CA ALA A 240 5.38 15.66 -5.47
C ALA A 240 6.83 15.99 -5.05
N PRO A 241 7.16 15.96 -3.75
CA PRO A 241 8.56 16.01 -3.31
C PRO A 241 9.35 14.80 -3.84
N THR A 242 10.67 14.90 -3.96
CA THR A 242 11.54 13.88 -4.58
C THR A 242 11.24 12.45 -4.11
N ALA A 243 11.26 12.22 -2.78
CA ALA A 243 10.96 10.90 -2.22
C ALA A 243 9.50 10.46 -2.45
N GLY A 244 8.56 11.40 -2.47
CA GLY A 244 7.16 11.12 -2.81
C GLY A 244 7.01 10.66 -4.26
N SER A 245 7.71 11.31 -5.18
CA SER A 245 7.73 10.95 -6.60
C SER A 245 8.35 9.57 -6.83
N VAL A 246 9.42 9.22 -6.09
CA VAL A 246 10.03 7.88 -6.10
C VAL A 246 9.02 6.81 -5.66
N ILE A 247 8.34 6.99 -4.52
CA ILE A 247 7.37 6.01 -4.03
C ILE A 247 6.14 5.90 -4.94
N LEU A 248 5.66 7.04 -5.47
CA LEU A 248 4.58 7.06 -6.45
C LEU A 248 4.95 6.24 -7.69
N ALA A 249 6.16 6.48 -8.22
CA ALA A 249 6.70 5.83 -9.42
C ALA A 249 6.92 4.34 -9.21
N ALA A 250 7.57 3.98 -8.10
CA ALA A 250 8.11 2.65 -7.89
C ALA A 250 7.09 1.66 -7.31
N ILE A 251 6.17 2.13 -6.47
CA ILE A 251 5.25 1.25 -5.72
C ILE A 251 3.78 1.52 -6.05
N LEU A 252 3.30 2.76 -5.92
CA LEU A 252 1.85 3.02 -6.04
C LEU A 252 1.28 2.64 -7.42
N LEU A 253 2.02 2.89 -8.49
CA LEU A 253 1.64 2.42 -9.84
C LEU A 253 1.64 0.89 -9.96
N LYS A 254 2.57 0.22 -9.27
CA LYS A 254 2.71 -1.25 -9.29
C LYS A 254 1.55 -1.92 -8.56
N MET A 255 0.95 -1.25 -7.57
CA MET A 255 -0.27 -1.76 -6.93
C MET A 255 -1.44 -1.90 -7.91
N GLY A 256 -1.56 -1.00 -8.90
CA GLY A 256 -2.58 -1.12 -9.95
C GLY A 256 -2.36 -2.33 -10.85
N GLY A 257 -1.10 -2.53 -11.30
CA GLY A 257 -0.73 -3.72 -12.08
C GLY A 257 -0.86 -5.02 -11.29
N TYR A 258 -0.48 -5.02 -10.01
CA TYR A 258 -0.68 -6.13 -9.09
C TYR A 258 -2.17 -6.46 -8.93
N GLY A 259 -3.03 -5.45 -8.81
CA GLY A 259 -4.49 -5.63 -8.80
C GLY A 259 -5.00 -6.32 -10.07
N PHE A 260 -4.54 -5.90 -11.25
CA PHE A 260 -4.88 -6.59 -12.51
C PHE A 260 -4.47 -8.06 -12.49
N LEU A 261 -3.23 -8.36 -12.10
CA LEU A 261 -2.71 -9.73 -12.03
C LEU A 261 -3.45 -10.63 -11.03
N ARG A 262 -4.02 -10.04 -9.97
CA ARG A 262 -4.65 -10.80 -8.88
C ARG A 262 -6.16 -11.02 -9.08
N PHE A 263 -6.85 -10.06 -9.70
CA PHE A 263 -8.31 -10.03 -9.69
C PHE A 263 -8.96 -9.99 -11.08
N SER A 264 -8.18 -9.79 -12.15
CA SER A 264 -8.74 -9.46 -13.47
C SER A 264 -8.23 -10.33 -14.61
N LEU A 265 -6.96 -10.78 -14.53
CA LEU A 265 -6.30 -11.68 -15.47
C LEU A 265 -6.26 -13.11 -14.92
#